data_AF-A0A935LAY3-F1
#
_entry.id   AF-A0A935LAY3-F1
#
_cell.length_a   1.000
_cell.length_b   1.000
_cell.length_c   1.000
_cell.angle_alpha   90.00
_cell.angle_beta   90.00
_cell.angle_gamma   90.00
#
_symmetry.space_group_name_H-M   'P 1'
#
loop_
_entity.id
_entity.type
_entity.pdbx_description
1 polymer ?
#
loop_
_entity_poly.entity_id
_entity_poly.type
_entity_poly.pdbx_seq_one_letter_code
_entity_poly.pdbx_strand_id
1 'polypeptide(L)'
;MLPLTQTHERIDLRTSSEIKELIVRAATTAGMSVSAFLLGTAQERARQILAETEMVTLTARDWDAFARALDDTDKPRPKLSAAMQRHREWHGRR
;
A
#
# COMPACT_ATOMS: atom_id res chain seq x y z
N MET A 1 20.21 18.26 23.58
CA MET A 1 19.26 17.74 22.56
C MET A 1 19.45 18.57 21.31
N LEU A 2 20.00 17.99 20.24
CA LEU A 2 20.04 18.66 18.93
C LEU A 2 18.61 18.75 18.40
N PRO A 3 18.15 19.90 17.90
CA PRO A 3 16.86 19.98 17.24
C PRO A 3 16.92 19.07 16.01
N LEU A 4 15.96 18.16 15.87
CA LEU A 4 15.72 17.48 14.60
C LEU A 4 15.29 18.56 13.63
N THR A 5 16.20 19.06 12.81
CA THR A 5 15.87 19.98 11.73
C THR A 5 14.95 19.23 10.78
N GLN A 6 13.66 19.53 10.87
CA GLN A 6 12.65 18.91 10.01
C GLN A 6 12.89 19.41 8.58
N THR A 7 13.49 18.57 7.74
CA THR A 7 13.75 18.87 6.34
C THR A 7 12.43 18.90 5.60
N HIS A 8 12.00 20.08 5.16
CA HIS A 8 10.83 20.23 4.30
C HIS A 8 11.19 19.84 2.87
N GLU A 9 10.50 18.82 2.34
CA GLU A 9 10.58 18.45 0.93
C GLU A 9 9.52 19.19 0.11
N ARG A 10 9.83 19.50 -1.14
CA ARG A 10 8.96 20.28 -2.03
C ARG A 10 8.53 19.43 -3.22
N ILE A 11 7.24 19.47 -3.54
CA ILE A 11 6.66 18.84 -4.72
C ILE A 11 6.34 19.94 -5.73
N ASP A 12 6.90 19.84 -6.93
CA ASP A 12 6.65 20.73 -8.04
C ASP A 12 5.73 20.08 -9.08
N LEU A 13 4.66 20.78 -9.45
CA LEU A 13 3.64 20.29 -10.37
C LEU A 13 3.46 21.27 -11.52
N ARG A 14 3.43 20.73 -12.74
CA ARG A 14 3.01 21.46 -13.95
C ARG A 14 1.65 20.93 -14.38
N THR A 15 0.76 21.82 -14.78
CA THR A 15 -0.60 21.47 -15.21
C THR A 15 -1.16 22.52 -16.16
N SER A 16 -2.30 22.24 -16.80
CA SER A 16 -3.01 23.21 -17.64
C SER A 16 -3.78 24.23 -16.80
N SER A 17 -4.12 25.38 -17.39
CA SER A 17 -4.95 26.39 -16.73
C SER A 17 -6.31 25.85 -16.30
N GLU A 18 -6.94 25.04 -17.15
CA GLU A 18 -8.23 24.40 -16.86
C GLU A 18 -8.19 23.51 -15.61
N ILE A 19 -7.17 22.65 -15.51
CA ILE A 19 -7.00 21.78 -14.33
C ILE A 19 -6.70 22.62 -13.08
N LYS A 20 -5.88 23.66 -13.20
CA LYS A 20 -5.60 24.59 -12.10
C LYS A 20 -6.89 25.24 -11.59
N GLU A 21 -7.74 25.76 -12.48
CA GLU A 21 -9.02 26.38 -12.12
C GLU A 21 -9.96 25.39 -11.43
N LEU A 22 -10.03 24.16 -11.93
CA LEU A 22 -10.81 23.09 -11.30
C LEU A 22 -10.35 22.84 -9.85
N ILE A 23 -9.04 22.67 -9.64
CA ILE A 23 -8.46 22.42 -8.31
C ILE A 23 -8.69 23.62 -7.38
N VAL A 24 -8.49 24.84 -7.87
CA VAL A 24 -8.72 26.07 -7.09
C VAL A 24 -10.17 26.14 -6.62
N ARG A 25 -11.14 25.87 -7.50
CA ARG A 25 -12.56 25.84 -7.12
C ARG A 25 -12.82 24.77 -6.07
N ALA A 26 -12.31 23.55 -6.25
CA ALA A 26 -12.50 22.46 -5.29
C ALA A 26 -11.91 22.81 -3.91
N ALA A 27 -10.68 23.33 -3.87
CA ALA A 27 -10.03 23.75 -2.63
C ALA A 27 -10.80 24.87 -1.92
N THR A 28 -11.29 25.85 -2.68
CA THR A 28 -12.11 26.97 -2.17
C THR A 28 -13.42 26.46 -1.58
N THR A 29 -14.12 25.57 -2.29
CA THR A 29 -15.36 24.94 -1.80
C THR A 29 -15.14 24.16 -0.51
N ALA A 30 -13.97 23.51 -0.37
CA ALA A 30 -13.60 22.76 0.81
C ALA A 30 -12.98 23.63 1.93
N GLY A 31 -12.91 24.96 1.75
CA GLY A 31 -12.39 25.89 2.76
C GLY A 31 -10.90 25.75 3.06
N MET A 32 -10.10 25.28 2.08
CA MET A 32 -8.68 25.01 2.27
C MET A 32 -7.82 25.64 1.16
N SER A 33 -6.52 25.77 1.43
CA SER A 33 -5.57 26.23 0.42
C SER A 33 -5.38 25.18 -0.67
N VAL A 34 -5.01 25.60 -1.88
CA VAL A 34 -4.73 24.71 -3.01
C VAL A 34 -3.67 23.67 -2.65
N SER A 35 -2.60 24.08 -1.97
CA SER A 35 -1.53 23.18 -1.53
C SER A 35 -2.01 22.15 -0.52
N ALA A 36 -2.84 22.56 0.45
CA ALA A 36 -3.42 21.64 1.43
C ALA A 36 -4.36 20.63 0.77
N PHE A 37 -5.21 21.09 -0.16
CA PHE A 37 -6.11 20.25 -0.94
C PHE A 37 -5.35 19.20 -1.75
N LEU A 38 -4.33 19.62 -2.50
CA LEU A 38 -3.53 18.72 -3.32
C LEU A 38 -2.76 17.71 -2.47
N LEU A 39 -2.10 18.17 -1.40
CA LEU A 39 -1.34 17.28 -0.53
C LEU A 39 -2.24 16.25 0.15
N GLY A 40 -3.38 16.69 0.71
CA GLY A 40 -4.34 15.81 1.36
C GLY A 40 -4.90 14.75 0.40
N THR A 41 -5.33 15.18 -0.78
CA THR A 41 -5.88 14.27 -1.81
C THR A 41 -4.84 13.27 -2.29
N ALA A 42 -3.61 13.71 -2.55
CA ALA A 42 -2.51 12.83 -2.97
C ALA A 42 -2.16 11.82 -1.86
N GLN A 43 -2.11 12.26 -0.61
CA GLN A 43 -1.80 11.42 0.54
C GLN A 43 -2.88 10.37 0.77
N GLU A 44 -4.16 10.74 0.68
CA GLU A 44 -5.28 9.81 0.79
C GLU A 44 -5.24 8.75 -0.31
N ARG A 45 -5.07 9.16 -1.57
CA ARG A 45 -5.01 8.21 -2.68
C ARG A 45 -3.79 7.30 -2.60
N ALA A 46 -2.64 7.81 -2.19
CA ALA A 46 -1.44 7.01 -1.99
C ALA A 46 -1.67 5.90 -0.94
N ARG A 47 -2.32 6.23 0.19
CA ARG A 47 -2.67 5.23 1.21
C ARG A 47 -3.60 4.15 0.66
N GLN A 48 -4.61 4.53 -0.12
CA GLN A 48 -5.54 3.57 -0.72
C GLN A 48 -4.83 2.61 -1.67
N ILE A 49 -3.93 3.12 -2.53
CA ILE A 49 -3.19 2.27 -3.48
C ILE A 49 -2.29 1.27 -2.75
N LEU A 50 -1.58 1.72 -1.70
CA LEU A 50 -0.74 0.84 -0.89
C LEU A 50 -1.58 -0.20 -0.14
N ALA A 51 -2.69 0.24 0.45
CA ALA A 51 -3.67 -0.63 1.10
C ALA A 51 -4.19 -1.74 0.16
N GLU A 52 -4.58 -1.38 -1.07
CA GLU A 52 -5.07 -2.32 -2.09
C GLU A 52 -4.03 -3.39 -2.46
N THR A 53 -2.74 -3.06 -2.37
CA THR A 53 -1.65 -3.95 -2.79
C THR A 53 -1.08 -4.78 -1.64
N GLU A 54 -1.05 -4.22 -0.44
CA GLU A 54 -0.35 -4.80 0.72
C GLU A 54 -1.29 -5.51 1.70
N MET A 55 -2.59 -5.23 1.67
CA MET A 55 -3.54 -5.83 2.62
C MET A 55 -4.37 -6.95 1.98
N VAL A 56 -4.26 -8.14 2.56
CA VAL A 56 -5.17 -9.25 2.28
C VAL A 56 -6.36 -9.14 3.23
N THR A 57 -7.54 -8.80 2.70
CA THR A 57 -8.78 -8.81 3.48
C THR A 57 -9.36 -10.23 3.45
N LEU A 58 -9.41 -10.88 4.63
CA LEU A 58 -9.98 -12.21 4.78
C LEU A 58 -11.47 -12.11 5.16
N THR A 59 -12.29 -13.02 4.63
CA THR A 59 -13.64 -13.21 5.18
C THR A 59 -13.55 -13.78 6.60
N ALA A 60 -14.62 -13.69 7.40
CA ALA A 60 -14.61 -14.27 8.76
C ALA A 60 -14.24 -15.77 8.75
N ARG A 61 -14.74 -16.52 7.75
CA ARG A 61 -14.40 -17.93 7.55
C ARG A 61 -12.91 -18.12 7.25
N ASP A 62 -12.35 -17.30 6.37
CA ASP A 62 -10.95 -17.41 5.98
C ASP A 62 -10.02 -16.96 7.11
N TRP A 63 -10.44 -15.99 7.91
CA TRP A 63 -9.77 -15.57 9.13
C TRP A 63 -9.71 -16.71 10.15
N ASP A 64 -10.82 -17.39 10.42
CA ASP A 64 -10.84 -18.54 11.33
C ASP A 64 -9.95 -19.69 10.83
N ALA A 65 -9.98 -19.95 9.52
CA ALA A 65 -9.12 -20.96 8.89
C ALA A 65 -7.64 -20.57 8.98
N PHE A 66 -7.32 -19.30 8.78
CA PHE A 66 -5.97 -18.74 8.89
C PHE A 66 -5.46 -18.81 10.33
N ALA A 67 -6.25 -18.36 11.31
CA ALA A 67 -5.90 -18.40 12.73
C ALA A 67 -5.63 -19.84 13.20
N ARG A 68 -6.51 -20.80 12.86
CA ARG A 68 -6.29 -22.22 13.16
C ARG A 68 -5.04 -22.78 12.50
N ALA A 69 -4.70 -22.30 11.31
CA ALA A 69 -3.47 -22.72 10.63
C ALA A 69 -2.20 -22.13 11.26
N LEU A 70 -2.29 -20.97 11.92
CA LEU A 70 -1.19 -20.38 12.70
C LEU A 70 -0.97 -21.11 14.03
N ASP A 71 -2.02 -21.64 14.65
CA ASP A 71 -1.91 -22.40 15.91
C ASP A 71 -1.39 -23.84 15.70
N ASP A 72 -1.45 -24.35 14.46
CA ASP A 72 -1.16 -25.75 14.11
C ASP A 72 0.01 -25.83 13.12
N THR A 73 1.17 -25.33 13.55
CA THR A 73 2.36 -25.13 12.70
C THR A 73 3.09 -26.41 12.34
N ASP A 74 2.98 -27.45 13.16
CA ASP A 74 3.91 -28.60 13.11
C ASP A 74 3.40 -29.78 12.27
N LYS A 75 2.33 -29.59 11.50
CA LYS A 75 1.81 -30.65 10.63
C LYS A 75 2.73 -30.88 9.42
N PRO A 76 3.24 -32.11 9.21
CA PRO A 76 3.99 -32.42 8.01
C PRO A 76 3.11 -32.23 6.77
N ARG A 77 3.63 -31.53 5.75
CA ARG A 77 2.95 -31.25 4.48
C ARG A 77 3.70 -31.93 3.32
N PRO A 78 3.54 -33.25 3.11
CA PRO A 78 4.32 -34.02 2.12
C PRO A 78 4.21 -33.46 0.70
N LYS A 79 3.03 -32.96 0.31
CA LYS A 79 2.82 -32.32 -1.00
C LYS A 79 3.62 -31.02 -1.16
N LEU A 80 3.76 -30.23 -0.08
CA LEU A 80 4.56 -29.02 -0.07
C LEU A 80 6.05 -29.37 -0.16
N SER A 81 6.52 -30.36 0.61
CA SER A 81 7.90 -30.85 0.54
C SER A 81 8.26 -31.35 -0.86
N ALA A 82 7.36 -32.13 -1.49
CA ALA A 82 7.55 -32.59 -2.86
C ALA A 82 7.55 -31.43 -3.88
N ALA A 83 6.73 -30.39 -3.68
CA ALA A 83 6.72 -29.20 -4.53
C ALA A 83 8.03 -28.40 -4.43
N MET A 84 8.54 -28.19 -3.21
CA MET A 84 9.83 -27.55 -2.99
C MET A 84 10.98 -28.32 -3.63
N GLN A 85 10.94 -29.66 -3.56
CA GLN A 85 11.94 -30.52 -4.21
C GLN A 85 11.93 -30.36 -5.73
N ARG A 86 10.75 -30.43 -6.36
CA ARG A 86 10.60 -30.20 -7.81
C ARG A 86 11.09 -28.81 -8.24
N HIS A 87 10.82 -27.78 -7.43
CA HIS A 87 11.28 -26.42 -7.70
C HIS A 87 12.81 -26.31 -7.70
N ARG A 88 13.48 -26.92 -6.69
CA ARG A 88 14.96 -26.99 -6.64
C ARG A 88 15.55 -27.69 -7.86
N GLU A 89 14.96 -28.82 -8.25
CA GLU A 89 15.39 -29.58 -9.44
C GLU A 89 15.20 -28.81 -10.74
N TRP A 90 14.17 -27.97 -10.84
CA TRP A 90 13.96 -27.10 -12.01
C TRP A 90 14.97 -25.96 -12.07
N HIS A 91 15.30 -25.33 -10.94
CA HIS A 91 16.29 -24.26 -10.87
C HIS A 91 17.74 -24.73 -11.03
N GLY A 92 18.09 -25.95 -10.61
CA GLY A 92 19.43 -26.52 -10.76
C GLY A 92 19.77 -27.04 -12.17
N ARG A 93 18.84 -26.96 -13.13
CA ARG A 93 19.01 -27.36 -14.54
C ARG A 93 19.14 -26.18 -15.52
N ARG A 94 19.28 -24.96 -15.01
CA ARG A 94 19.62 -23.75 -15.77
C ARG A 94 21.05 -23.35 -15.46
#